data_AF-A0A2G2MJR2-F1
#
_entry.id   AF-A0A2G2MJR2-F1
#
_cell.length_a   1.000
_cell.length_b   1.000
_cell.length_c   1.000
_cell.angle_alpha   90.00
_cell.angle_beta   90.00
_cell.angle_gamma   90.00
#
_symmetry.space_group_name_H-M   'P 1'
#
loop_
_entity.id
_entity.type
_entity.pdbx_description
1 polymer ?
#
loop_
_entity_poly.entity_id
_entity_poly.type
_entity_poly.pdbx_seq_one_letter_code
_entity_poly.pdbx_strand_id
1 'polypeptide(L)'
;MGSIILSEVCFIREKSGSIKVKRVERLSEIYTIDMKAFMQRFIEENKLDLDRIVDDQIKLDDIELSKIEHIDPSNLKVAFEIIPFVPESEDRKKVTNAIIKTFANHLFDQERKEKISYETKSAFLKQFSYLVLKSDRSDIDQYFQPFLEKFDASEIFSDLLSEIIYAQDNLQKHDQFWYIWDDLLYSKMIKAYTEEFNCQYKKDVIKSYLFAKAPWTQNIKEWHSIKEGNKRFFKLISENIGHCPTVLYSLVKLLNGVGSIYLKDGLSWISNILENNENLLTDELDSDTIFYMEILMRKYIFMYHDEIKKTMKLKSEALIILEYMIKRGSASAYMWREMIY
;
A
#
# COMPACT_ATOMS: atom_id res chain seq x y z
N MET A 1 -25.46 -6.58 19.09
CA MET A 1 -24.04 -6.77 18.69
C MET A 1 -23.46 -5.61 17.87
N GLY A 2 -24.26 -4.85 17.11
CA GLY A 2 -23.85 -3.52 16.60
C GLY A 2 -23.59 -2.50 17.72
N SER A 3 -24.29 -2.66 18.85
CA SER A 3 -24.18 -1.84 20.07
C SER A 3 -22.80 -1.80 20.71
N ILE A 4 -22.00 -2.87 20.61
CA ILE A 4 -20.73 -2.99 21.35
C ILE A 4 -19.65 -2.08 20.76
N ILE A 5 -19.63 -1.91 19.45
CA ILE A 5 -18.68 -0.99 18.80
C ILE A 5 -19.13 0.47 18.94
N LEU A 6 -20.44 0.73 18.80
CA LEU A 6 -21.01 2.03 19.15
C LEU A 6 -20.73 2.37 20.62
N SER A 7 -20.73 1.36 21.49
CA SER A 7 -20.44 1.49 22.91
C SER A 7 -19.01 1.88 23.20
N GLU A 8 -18.04 1.26 22.54
CA GLU A 8 -16.63 1.54 22.76
C GLU A 8 -16.23 2.87 22.11
N VAL A 9 -16.85 3.24 20.98
CA VAL A 9 -16.67 4.55 20.35
C VAL A 9 -17.31 5.67 21.19
N CYS A 10 -18.50 5.45 21.76
CA CYS A 10 -19.10 6.35 22.76
C CYS A 10 -18.29 6.43 24.06
N PHE A 11 -17.73 5.31 24.50
CA PHE A 11 -16.83 5.26 25.64
C PHE A 11 -15.60 6.16 25.43
N ILE A 12 -15.08 6.18 24.20
CA ILE A 12 -13.98 7.09 23.82
C ILE A 12 -14.45 8.56 23.77
N ARG A 13 -15.71 8.83 23.38
CA ARG A 13 -16.31 10.18 23.33
C ARG A 13 -16.43 10.86 24.70
N GLU A 14 -16.79 10.14 25.77
CA GLU A 14 -16.85 10.73 27.12
C GLU A 14 -15.46 10.96 27.72
N LYS A 15 -14.48 10.19 27.28
CA LYS A 15 -13.15 10.18 27.86
C LYS A 15 -12.10 10.99 27.10
N SER A 16 -12.35 11.42 25.86
CA SER A 16 -11.48 12.42 25.19
C SER A 16 -11.54 13.81 25.85
N GLY A 17 -12.62 14.15 26.55
CA GLY A 17 -12.71 15.34 27.42
C GLY A 17 -12.36 15.09 28.90
N SER A 18 -12.52 13.86 29.37
CA SER A 18 -12.49 13.53 30.82
C SER A 18 -11.28 12.69 31.24
N ILE A 19 -10.58 12.03 30.32
CA ILE A 19 -9.24 11.47 30.56
C ILE A 19 -8.24 12.62 30.46
N LYS A 20 -8.20 13.42 31.51
CA LYS A 20 -6.89 13.64 32.12
C LYS A 20 -6.52 12.33 32.82
N VAL A 21 -5.98 11.35 32.08
CA VAL A 21 -4.89 10.58 32.69
C VAL A 21 -3.89 11.68 32.96
N LYS A 22 -3.80 12.11 34.23
CA LYS A 22 -2.67 12.91 34.67
C LYS A 22 -1.47 12.20 34.10
N ARG A 23 -0.86 12.78 33.08
CA ARG A 23 0.50 12.45 32.68
C ARG A 23 1.26 12.58 33.99
N VAL A 24 1.59 11.45 34.60
CA VAL A 24 2.41 11.43 35.80
C VAL A 24 3.74 11.97 35.30
N GLU A 25 3.92 13.27 35.45
CA GLU A 25 5.17 13.94 35.19
C GLU A 25 6.22 13.21 36.01
N ARG A 26 7.20 12.67 35.29
CA ARG A 26 8.49 12.15 35.77
C ARG A 26 8.71 12.33 37.27
N LEU A 27 8.44 11.28 38.03
CA LEU A 27 9.20 11.00 39.24
C LEU A 27 9.50 9.51 39.23
N SER A 28 10.80 9.22 39.29
CA SER A 28 11.39 7.93 39.54
C SER A 28 10.80 7.29 40.79
N GLU A 29 9.81 6.43 40.64
CA GLU A 29 9.49 5.36 41.59
C GLU A 29 8.41 4.47 40.98
N ILE A 30 8.67 3.17 41.00
CA ILE A 30 7.85 2.11 40.41
C ILE A 30 6.54 2.04 41.20
N TYR A 31 5.48 2.68 40.71
CA TYR A 31 4.11 2.43 41.18
C TYR A 31 3.48 1.35 40.30
N THR A 32 3.29 0.17 40.88
CA THR A 32 2.37 -0.84 40.37
C THR A 32 0.95 -0.28 40.43
N ILE A 33 0.37 0.04 39.27
CA ILE A 33 -1.04 0.43 39.18
C ILE A 33 -1.88 -0.75 39.70
N ASP A 34 -2.68 -0.52 40.74
CA ASP A 34 -3.70 -1.47 41.16
C ASP A 34 -4.82 -1.48 40.12
N MET A 35 -4.66 -2.36 39.13
CA MET A 35 -5.63 -2.54 38.04
C MET A 35 -7.02 -2.89 38.56
N LYS A 36 -7.14 -3.56 39.71
CA LYS A 36 -8.44 -3.93 40.26
C LYS A 36 -9.18 -2.71 40.78
N ALA A 37 -8.51 -1.86 41.55
CA ALA A 37 -9.07 -0.60 42.05
C ALA A 37 -9.42 0.36 40.90
N PHE A 38 -8.57 0.43 39.87
CA PHE A 38 -8.85 1.21 38.67
C PHE A 38 -10.09 0.71 37.92
N MET A 39 -10.19 -0.59 37.65
CA MET A 39 -11.33 -1.19 36.95
C MET A 39 -12.63 -1.02 37.72
N GLN A 40 -12.58 -1.17 39.04
CA GLN A 40 -13.77 -0.97 39.87
C GLN A 40 -14.26 0.48 39.79
N ARG A 41 -13.36 1.45 39.95
CA ARG A 41 -13.71 2.87 39.86
C ARG A 41 -14.23 3.25 38.47
N PHE A 42 -13.63 2.69 37.42
CA PHE A 42 -14.08 2.84 36.04
C PHE A 42 -15.52 2.34 35.86
N ILE A 43 -15.83 1.13 36.35
CA ILE A 43 -17.17 0.54 36.21
C ILE A 43 -18.19 1.40 36.97
N GLU A 44 -17.85 1.86 38.17
CA GLU A 44 -18.71 2.71 38.98
C GLU A 44 -18.97 4.08 38.32
N GLU A 45 -17.92 4.74 37.83
CA GLU A 45 -18.00 6.06 37.18
C GLU A 45 -18.79 6.02 35.86
N ASN A 46 -18.79 4.88 35.15
CA ASN A 46 -19.38 4.75 33.81
C ASN A 46 -20.57 3.79 33.81
N LYS A 47 -21.15 3.50 34.98
CA LYS A 47 -22.15 2.44 35.15
C LYS A 47 -23.37 2.66 34.26
N LEU A 48 -23.90 3.88 34.20
CA LEU A 48 -25.09 4.19 33.41
C LEU A 48 -24.85 3.96 31.91
N ASP A 49 -23.70 4.36 31.40
CA ASP A 49 -23.36 4.14 30.00
C ASP A 49 -23.09 2.65 29.76
N LEU A 50 -22.34 1.97 30.63
CA LEU A 50 -22.12 0.52 30.54
C LEU A 50 -23.43 -0.29 30.58
N ASP A 51 -24.40 0.11 31.40
CA ASP A 51 -25.72 -0.51 31.47
C ASP A 51 -26.49 -0.29 30.14
N ARG A 52 -26.48 0.94 29.60
CA ARG A 52 -27.07 1.24 28.27
C ARG A 52 -26.41 0.45 27.13
N ILE A 53 -25.12 0.17 27.26
CA ILE A 53 -24.33 -0.61 26.30
C ILE A 53 -24.78 -2.07 26.30
N VAL A 54 -24.86 -2.66 27.50
CA VAL A 54 -25.31 -4.04 27.72
C VAL A 54 -26.75 -4.22 27.25
N ASP A 55 -27.59 -3.22 27.47
CA ASP A 55 -29.02 -3.24 27.11
C ASP A 55 -29.30 -2.88 25.63
N ASP A 56 -28.27 -2.68 24.80
CA ASP A 56 -28.39 -2.31 23.37
C ASP A 56 -29.23 -1.02 23.15
N GLN A 57 -29.08 -0.04 24.04
CA GLN A 57 -29.86 1.21 24.03
C GLN A 57 -29.14 2.39 23.37
N ILE A 58 -27.91 2.21 22.89
CA ILE A 58 -27.16 3.26 22.20
C ILE A 58 -27.49 3.23 20.71
N LYS A 59 -28.05 4.32 20.19
CA LYS A 59 -28.34 4.49 18.76
C LYS A 59 -27.25 5.34 18.10
N LEU A 60 -27.08 5.20 16.78
CA LEU A 60 -26.15 6.05 16.03
C LEU A 60 -26.53 7.53 16.10
N ASP A 61 -27.82 7.85 16.17
CA ASP A 61 -28.31 9.23 16.35
C ASP A 61 -27.81 9.87 17.65
N ASP A 62 -27.42 9.05 18.64
CA ASP A 62 -26.78 9.51 19.87
C ASP A 62 -25.29 9.84 19.66
N ILE A 63 -24.67 9.40 18.56
CA ILE A 63 -23.27 9.64 18.18
C ILE A 63 -23.18 10.83 17.23
N GLU A 64 -22.66 11.95 17.72
CA GLU A 64 -22.21 13.03 16.86
C GLU A 64 -20.94 12.61 16.12
N LEU A 65 -21.08 12.13 14.88
CA LEU A 65 -19.96 11.71 14.04
C LEU A 65 -18.90 12.82 13.87
N SER A 66 -19.31 14.08 13.94
CA SER A 66 -18.41 15.25 13.95
C SER A 66 -17.41 15.24 15.10
N LYS A 67 -17.74 14.61 16.24
CA LYS A 67 -16.84 14.51 17.39
C LYS A 67 -15.70 13.52 17.17
N ILE A 68 -15.83 12.58 16.23
CA ILE A 68 -14.79 11.60 15.92
C ILE A 68 -13.50 12.29 15.45
N GLU A 69 -13.63 13.40 14.73
CA GLU A 69 -12.49 14.20 14.23
C GLU A 69 -11.63 14.82 15.35
N HIS A 70 -12.15 14.88 16.58
CA HIS A 70 -11.47 15.45 17.73
C HIS A 70 -10.92 14.41 18.71
N ILE A 71 -11.12 13.12 18.43
CA ILE A 71 -10.60 12.03 19.26
C ILE A 71 -9.10 11.84 18.99
N ASP A 72 -8.33 11.58 20.04
CA ASP A 72 -6.91 11.26 19.89
C ASP A 72 -6.70 10.04 18.95
N PRO A 73 -5.78 10.11 17.98
CA PRO A 73 -5.52 9.02 17.03
C PRO A 73 -5.21 7.67 17.69
N SER A 74 -4.60 7.65 18.88
CA SER A 74 -4.32 6.41 19.61
C SER A 74 -5.60 5.74 20.11
N ASN A 75 -6.58 6.54 20.54
CA ASN A 75 -7.89 6.04 20.95
C ASN A 75 -8.72 5.61 19.72
N LEU A 76 -8.67 6.37 18.63
CA LEU A 76 -9.31 5.98 17.37
C LEU A 76 -8.74 4.67 16.81
N LYS A 77 -7.44 4.43 16.98
CA LYS A 77 -6.80 3.17 16.61
C LYS A 77 -7.38 2.01 17.39
N VAL A 78 -7.56 2.15 18.71
CA VAL A 78 -8.20 1.11 19.54
C VAL A 78 -9.66 0.91 19.11
N ALA A 79 -10.41 1.98 18.87
CA ALA A 79 -11.78 1.87 18.35
C ALA A 79 -11.83 1.07 17.05
N PHE A 80 -10.93 1.41 16.12
CA PHE A 80 -10.84 0.75 14.83
C PHE A 80 -10.53 -0.73 15.01
N GLU A 81 -9.59 -1.10 15.89
CA GLU A 81 -9.20 -2.49 16.21
C GLU A 81 -10.33 -3.39 16.67
N ILE A 82 -11.36 -2.81 17.29
CA ILE A 82 -12.50 -3.58 17.79
C ILE A 82 -13.60 -3.73 16.73
N ILE A 83 -13.58 -2.89 15.69
CA ILE A 83 -14.51 -3.02 14.55
C ILE A 83 -14.22 -4.33 13.81
N PRO A 84 -15.21 -5.21 13.62
CA PRO A 84 -15.05 -6.40 12.82
C PRO A 84 -14.73 -6.00 11.39
N PHE A 85 -13.87 -6.75 10.73
CA PHE A 85 -13.46 -6.49 9.35
C PHE A 85 -14.61 -6.43 8.34
N VAL A 86 -15.80 -6.90 8.69
CA VAL A 86 -17.01 -6.74 7.86
C VAL A 86 -18.10 -6.15 8.76
N PRO A 87 -18.38 -4.84 8.64
CA PRO A 87 -19.44 -4.22 9.43
C PRO A 87 -20.81 -4.63 8.89
N GLU A 88 -21.55 -5.46 9.64
CA GLU A 88 -22.82 -6.02 9.13
C GLU A 88 -24.02 -5.04 9.22
N SER A 89 -23.84 -3.87 9.85
CA SER A 89 -24.90 -2.87 10.01
C SER A 89 -24.49 -1.53 9.43
N GLU A 90 -25.44 -0.84 8.80
CA GLU A 90 -25.24 0.48 8.19
C GLU A 90 -24.63 1.49 9.16
N ASP A 91 -25.06 1.46 10.41
CA ASP A 91 -24.53 2.34 11.45
C ASP A 91 -23.06 2.07 11.76
N ARG A 92 -22.62 0.80 11.71
CA ARG A 92 -21.20 0.48 11.89
C ARG A 92 -20.41 0.96 10.68
N LYS A 93 -20.92 0.79 9.46
CA LYS A 93 -20.28 1.32 8.24
C LYS A 93 -20.07 2.84 8.32
N LYS A 94 -21.07 3.59 8.81
CA LYS A 94 -20.94 5.05 9.02
C LYS A 94 -19.86 5.41 10.02
N VAL A 95 -19.78 4.73 11.16
CA VAL A 95 -18.72 4.95 12.17
C VAL A 95 -17.35 4.59 11.61
N THR A 96 -17.23 3.42 10.97
CA THR A 96 -16.00 2.98 10.30
C THR A 96 -15.51 4.02 9.30
N ASN A 97 -16.41 4.52 8.44
CA ASN A 97 -16.07 5.54 7.45
C ASN A 97 -15.65 6.87 8.09
N ALA A 98 -16.30 7.29 9.18
CA ALA A 98 -15.91 8.49 9.92
C ALA A 98 -14.51 8.37 10.55
N ILE A 99 -14.16 7.20 11.08
CA ILE A 99 -12.81 6.92 11.61
C ILE A 99 -11.78 6.94 10.47
N ILE A 100 -12.07 6.26 9.36
CA ILE A 100 -11.21 6.22 8.16
C ILE A 100 -10.94 7.63 7.63
N LYS A 101 -11.99 8.45 7.46
CA LYS A 101 -11.87 9.83 7.01
C LYS A 101 -11.02 10.66 7.96
N THR A 102 -11.21 10.49 9.26
CA THR A 102 -10.40 11.14 10.30
C THR A 102 -8.92 10.75 10.15
N PHE A 103 -8.60 9.46 10.04
CA PHE A 103 -7.24 9.00 9.82
C PHE A 103 -6.63 9.52 8.52
N ALA A 104 -7.35 9.47 7.39
CA ALA A 104 -6.87 10.03 6.13
C ALA A 104 -6.57 11.53 6.28
N ASN A 105 -7.42 12.29 6.97
CA ASN A 105 -7.14 13.70 7.28
C ASN A 105 -5.87 13.89 8.10
N HIS A 106 -5.63 13.08 9.14
CA HIS A 106 -4.44 13.24 9.97
C HIS A 106 -3.15 12.72 9.31
N LEU A 107 -3.25 11.70 8.47
CA LEU A 107 -2.09 11.07 7.83
C LEU A 107 -1.52 11.93 6.70
N PHE A 108 -2.36 12.61 5.93
CA PHE A 108 -1.95 13.44 4.78
C PHE A 108 -1.87 14.94 5.08
N ASP A 109 -1.99 15.34 6.36
CA ASP A 109 -1.77 16.70 6.84
C ASP A 109 -0.45 16.75 7.59
N GLN A 110 0.49 17.59 7.16
CA GLN A 110 1.87 17.62 7.69
C GLN A 110 1.90 17.89 9.20
N GLU A 111 1.13 18.87 9.70
CA GLU A 111 1.14 19.25 11.12
C GLU A 111 0.48 18.18 12.00
N ARG A 112 -0.55 17.51 11.49
CA ARG A 112 -1.24 16.44 12.21
C ARG A 112 -0.46 15.13 12.18
N LYS A 113 0.21 14.83 11.06
CA LYS A 113 0.99 13.60 10.85
C LYS A 113 2.10 13.46 11.88
N GLU A 114 2.80 14.53 12.21
CA GLU A 114 3.90 14.51 13.19
C GLU A 114 3.43 14.17 14.61
N LYS A 115 2.14 14.40 14.91
CA LYS A 115 1.55 14.14 16.23
C LYS A 115 1.12 12.67 16.40
N ILE A 116 1.03 11.91 15.32
CA ILE A 116 0.68 10.49 15.37
C ILE A 116 1.95 9.64 15.48
N SER A 117 2.00 8.76 16.48
CA SER A 117 3.09 7.79 16.64
C SER A 117 3.18 6.85 15.44
N TYR A 118 4.38 6.36 15.16
CA TYR A 118 4.60 5.36 14.10
C TYR A 118 3.75 4.09 14.32
N GLU A 119 3.66 3.62 15.56
CA GLU A 119 2.86 2.44 15.95
C GLU A 119 1.37 2.63 15.61
N THR A 120 0.80 3.79 15.94
CA THR A 120 -0.61 4.09 15.64
C THR A 120 -0.86 4.12 14.13
N LYS A 121 0.05 4.70 13.35
CA LYS A 121 -0.05 4.72 11.87
C LYS A 121 -0.02 3.30 11.31
N SER A 122 1.01 2.52 11.69
CA SER A 122 1.21 1.15 11.19
C SER A 122 0.03 0.25 11.54
N ALA A 123 -0.45 0.28 12.78
CA ALA A 123 -1.59 -0.53 13.21
C ALA A 123 -2.87 -0.19 12.43
N PHE A 124 -3.15 1.10 12.25
CA PHE A 124 -4.30 1.54 11.46
C PHE A 124 -4.19 1.09 9.99
N LEU A 125 -3.05 1.33 9.32
CA LEU A 125 -2.86 0.93 7.92
C LEU A 125 -3.00 -0.58 7.70
N LYS A 126 -2.43 -1.38 8.62
CA LYS A 126 -2.57 -2.83 8.61
C LYS A 126 -4.04 -3.23 8.69
N GLN A 127 -4.77 -2.71 9.68
CA GLN A 127 -6.15 -3.08 9.86
C GLN A 127 -7.05 -2.59 8.71
N PHE A 128 -6.81 -1.39 8.21
CA PHE A 128 -7.51 -0.81 7.08
C PHE A 128 -7.34 -1.69 5.83
N SER A 129 -6.12 -2.19 5.59
CA SER A 129 -5.81 -3.09 4.48
C SER A 129 -6.60 -4.41 4.56
N TYR A 130 -6.75 -4.97 5.77
CA TYR A 130 -7.59 -6.17 5.97
C TYR A 130 -9.09 -5.89 5.82
N LEU A 131 -9.56 -4.72 6.27
CA LEU A 131 -10.95 -4.29 6.14
C LEU A 131 -11.33 -4.18 4.66
N VAL A 132 -10.57 -3.41 3.86
CA VAL A 132 -10.91 -3.19 2.44
C VAL A 132 -10.88 -4.48 1.63
N LEU A 133 -9.91 -5.37 1.88
CA LEU A 133 -9.85 -6.65 1.16
C LEU A 133 -10.96 -7.65 1.55
N LYS A 134 -11.57 -7.51 2.72
CA LYS A 134 -12.70 -8.35 3.16
C LYS A 134 -14.06 -7.75 2.81
N SER A 135 -14.10 -6.49 2.38
CA SER A 135 -15.33 -5.76 2.08
C SER A 135 -15.84 -6.04 0.66
N ASP A 136 -17.12 -5.73 0.42
CA ASP A 136 -17.66 -5.71 -0.94
C ASP A 136 -17.20 -4.46 -1.70
N ARG A 137 -17.45 -4.40 -3.02
CA ARG A 137 -16.97 -3.28 -3.85
C ARG A 137 -17.56 -1.94 -3.44
N SER A 138 -18.85 -1.89 -3.11
CA SER A 138 -19.50 -0.64 -2.67
C SER A 138 -18.88 -0.09 -1.39
N ASP A 139 -18.54 -0.96 -0.45
CA ASP A 139 -17.88 -0.59 0.79
C ASP A 139 -16.42 -0.18 0.53
N ILE A 140 -15.70 -0.89 -0.35
CA ILE A 140 -14.34 -0.50 -0.77
C ILE A 140 -14.35 0.91 -1.33
N ASP A 141 -15.29 1.25 -2.22
CA ASP A 141 -15.39 2.59 -2.80
C ASP A 141 -15.53 3.65 -1.71
N GLN A 142 -16.42 3.43 -0.74
CA GLN A 142 -16.63 4.37 0.36
C GLN A 142 -15.41 4.50 1.28
N TYR A 143 -14.80 3.37 1.66
CA TYR A 143 -13.66 3.33 2.59
C TYR A 143 -12.37 3.84 1.97
N PHE A 144 -12.15 3.61 0.68
CA PHE A 144 -10.91 4.00 0.02
C PHE A 144 -10.95 5.44 -0.50
N GLN A 145 -12.14 6.01 -0.72
CA GLN A 145 -12.31 7.36 -1.25
C GLN A 145 -11.52 8.46 -0.50
N PRO A 146 -11.49 8.51 0.85
CA PRO A 146 -10.71 9.52 1.55
C PRO A 146 -9.20 9.50 1.23
N PHE A 147 -8.64 8.34 0.88
CA PHE A 147 -7.26 8.20 0.45
C PHE A 147 -7.06 8.60 -1.02
N LEU A 148 -8.04 8.33 -1.88
CA LEU A 148 -7.99 8.72 -3.30
C LEU A 148 -8.11 10.23 -3.50
N GLU A 149 -8.88 10.91 -2.64
CA GLU A 149 -9.02 12.37 -2.66
C GLU A 149 -7.76 13.08 -2.18
N LYS A 150 -7.07 12.47 -1.21
CA LYS A 150 -5.83 12.99 -0.62
C LYS A 150 -4.58 12.30 -1.16
N PHE A 151 -4.72 11.62 -2.30
CA PHE A 151 -3.62 10.87 -2.90
C PHE A 151 -2.40 11.78 -3.01
N ASP A 152 -1.32 11.38 -2.36
CA ASP A 152 -0.02 11.97 -2.49
C ASP A 152 1.02 10.85 -2.66
N ALA A 153 2.13 11.17 -3.30
CA ALA A 153 3.20 10.20 -3.44
C ALA A 153 4.11 10.21 -2.19
N SER A 154 3.50 10.12 -1.00
CA SER A 154 4.21 10.12 0.27
C SER A 154 4.63 8.73 0.72
N GLU A 155 5.54 8.71 1.71
CA GLU A 155 5.91 7.50 2.44
C GLU A 155 4.69 6.78 3.04
N ILE A 156 3.70 7.52 3.54
CA ILE A 156 2.49 6.90 4.12
C ILE A 156 1.72 6.14 3.05
N PHE A 157 1.58 6.72 1.85
CA PHE A 157 0.91 6.03 0.76
C PHE A 157 1.70 4.80 0.30
N SER A 158 3.03 4.89 0.26
CA SER A 158 3.92 3.75 -0.02
C SER A 158 3.77 2.63 1.02
N ASP A 159 3.59 2.98 2.28
CA ASP A 159 3.38 2.03 3.38
C ASP A 159 1.97 1.41 3.32
N LEU A 160 0.94 2.20 3.00
CA LEU A 160 -0.41 1.70 2.75
C LEU A 160 -0.42 0.63 1.64
N LEU A 161 0.22 0.91 0.51
CA LEU A 161 0.34 -0.06 -0.59
C LEU A 161 1.03 -1.35 -0.14
N SER A 162 2.06 -1.23 0.71
CA SER A 162 2.77 -2.37 1.26
C SER A 162 1.86 -3.21 2.18
N GLU A 163 1.12 -2.56 3.09
CA GLU A 163 0.14 -3.23 3.97
C GLU A 163 -0.97 -3.93 3.19
N ILE A 164 -1.44 -3.36 2.07
CA ILE A 164 -2.41 -4.02 1.18
C ILE A 164 -1.80 -5.27 0.54
N ILE A 165 -0.53 -5.23 0.10
CA ILE A 165 0.18 -6.40 -0.44
C ILE A 165 0.29 -7.49 0.63
N TYR A 166 0.68 -7.16 1.86
CA TYR A 166 0.75 -8.14 2.96
C TYR A 166 -0.61 -8.71 3.30
N ALA A 167 -1.65 -7.88 3.39
CA ALA A 167 -3.00 -8.34 3.67
C ALA A 167 -3.50 -9.26 2.56
N GLN A 168 -3.20 -8.95 1.29
CA GLN A 168 -3.54 -9.80 0.16
C GLN A 168 -2.79 -11.13 0.20
N ASP A 169 -1.51 -11.12 0.57
CA ASP A 169 -0.72 -12.34 0.67
C ASP A 169 -1.35 -13.35 1.66
N ASN A 170 -1.87 -12.83 2.77
CA ASN A 170 -2.53 -13.60 3.82
C ASN A 170 -3.98 -14.00 3.48
N LEU A 171 -4.77 -13.08 2.91
CA LEU A 171 -6.22 -13.25 2.73
C LEU A 171 -6.61 -13.85 1.38
N GLN A 172 -5.74 -13.73 0.37
CA GLN A 172 -5.97 -14.21 -1.01
C GLN A 172 -7.27 -13.68 -1.64
N LYS A 173 -7.62 -12.42 -1.34
CA LYS A 173 -8.81 -11.72 -1.85
C LYS A 173 -8.52 -11.06 -3.20
N HIS A 174 -8.25 -11.91 -4.19
CA HIS A 174 -7.77 -11.52 -5.51
C HIS A 174 -8.61 -10.44 -6.18
N ASP A 175 -9.94 -10.58 -6.18
CA ASP A 175 -10.82 -9.66 -6.92
C ASP A 175 -10.93 -8.29 -6.23
N GLN A 176 -10.93 -8.26 -4.90
CA GLN A 176 -10.86 -7.02 -4.12
C GLN A 176 -9.52 -6.33 -4.31
N PHE A 177 -8.42 -7.09 -4.27
CA PHE A 177 -7.07 -6.56 -4.45
C PHE A 177 -6.93 -5.87 -5.81
N TRP A 178 -7.26 -6.57 -6.91
CA TRP A 178 -7.14 -5.98 -8.24
C TRP A 178 -8.16 -4.88 -8.52
N TYR A 179 -9.32 -4.90 -7.87
CA TYR A 179 -10.24 -3.77 -7.93
C TYR A 179 -9.61 -2.50 -7.34
N ILE A 180 -8.95 -2.61 -6.19
CA ILE A 180 -8.21 -1.49 -5.60
C ILE A 180 -7.03 -1.09 -6.50
N TRP A 181 -6.28 -2.07 -7.00
CA TRP A 181 -5.04 -1.83 -7.73
C TRP A 181 -5.25 -1.25 -9.13
N ASP A 182 -6.12 -1.85 -9.94
CA ASP A 182 -6.34 -1.52 -11.35
C ASP A 182 -7.50 -0.52 -11.51
N ASP A 183 -8.66 -0.75 -10.88
CA ASP A 183 -9.82 0.14 -11.09
C ASP A 183 -9.69 1.47 -10.32
N LEU A 184 -9.28 1.44 -9.04
CA LEU A 184 -9.26 2.64 -8.19
C LEU A 184 -7.95 3.43 -8.27
N LEU A 185 -6.80 2.74 -8.17
CA LEU A 185 -5.49 3.40 -8.05
C LEU A 185 -4.87 3.78 -9.39
N TYR A 186 -5.13 3.03 -10.47
CA TYR A 186 -4.41 3.21 -11.74
C TYR A 186 -4.49 4.64 -12.26
N SER A 187 -5.69 5.22 -12.34
CA SER A 187 -5.87 6.58 -12.87
C SER A 187 -5.16 7.64 -12.02
N LYS A 188 -5.12 7.46 -10.69
CA LYS A 188 -4.41 8.34 -9.75
C LYS A 188 -2.91 8.25 -9.94
N MET A 189 -2.40 7.04 -10.09
CA MET A 189 -0.99 6.79 -10.36
C MET A 189 -0.58 7.42 -11.70
N ILE A 190 -1.29 7.15 -12.80
CA ILE A 190 -0.94 7.75 -14.09
C ILE A 190 -0.91 9.28 -14.00
N LYS A 191 -1.99 9.89 -13.51
CA LYS A 191 -2.10 11.35 -13.38
C LYS A 191 -0.93 11.95 -12.59
N ALA A 192 -0.61 11.35 -11.45
CA ALA A 192 0.43 11.86 -10.55
C ALA A 192 1.85 11.82 -11.13
N TYR A 193 2.12 10.93 -12.09
CA TYR A 193 3.44 10.78 -12.70
C TYR A 193 3.50 11.28 -14.15
N THR A 194 2.37 11.63 -14.77
CA THR A 194 2.36 12.35 -16.06
C THR A 194 2.34 13.87 -15.90
N GLU A 195 1.65 14.39 -14.87
CA GLU A 195 1.50 15.83 -14.67
C GLU A 195 2.61 16.43 -13.80
N GLU A 196 3.20 15.64 -12.89
CA GLU A 196 4.27 16.10 -12.01
C GLU A 196 5.62 15.54 -12.46
N PHE A 197 6.49 16.42 -12.98
CA PHE A 197 7.78 16.11 -13.60
C PHE A 197 8.84 15.48 -12.67
N ASN A 198 8.49 15.03 -11.46
CA ASN A 198 9.48 14.59 -10.49
C ASN A 198 9.22 13.19 -9.93
N CYS A 199 9.43 12.18 -10.79
CA CYS A 199 9.48 10.78 -10.36
C CYS A 199 10.57 10.54 -9.29
N GLN A 200 11.59 11.40 -9.20
CA GLN A 200 12.75 11.22 -8.31
C GLN A 200 12.42 11.40 -6.83
N TYR A 201 11.50 12.29 -6.47
CA TYR A 201 11.03 12.46 -5.08
C TYR A 201 9.91 11.50 -4.68
N LYS A 202 9.36 10.76 -5.66
CA LYS A 202 8.14 9.97 -5.53
C LYS A 202 8.37 8.47 -5.80
N LYS A 203 9.63 8.02 -5.71
CA LYS A 203 10.07 6.66 -6.09
C LYS A 203 9.39 5.57 -5.26
N ASP A 204 9.18 5.81 -3.96
CA ASP A 204 8.72 4.75 -3.04
C ASP A 204 7.28 4.31 -3.29
N VAL A 205 6.42 5.21 -3.78
CA VAL A 205 5.06 4.84 -4.17
C VAL A 205 5.06 4.00 -5.44
N ILE A 206 5.87 4.34 -6.46
CA ILE A 206 6.08 3.48 -7.65
C ILE A 206 6.62 2.11 -7.22
N LYS A 207 7.64 2.08 -6.37
CA LYS A 207 8.26 0.84 -5.90
C LYS A 207 7.25 -0.04 -5.17
N SER A 208 6.40 0.50 -4.31
CA SER A 208 5.34 -0.28 -3.66
C SER A 208 4.28 -0.73 -4.67
N TYR A 209 3.82 0.16 -5.54
CA TYR A 209 2.74 -0.11 -6.50
C TYR A 209 3.12 -1.15 -7.55
N LEU A 210 4.40 -1.23 -7.89
CA LEU A 210 4.97 -2.22 -8.81
C LEU A 210 5.72 -3.34 -8.08
N PHE A 211 5.36 -3.59 -6.81
CA PHE A 211 5.80 -4.75 -6.03
C PHE A 211 7.32 -4.83 -5.78
N ALA A 212 8.06 -3.75 -6.00
CA ALA A 212 9.51 -3.69 -5.80
C ALA A 212 9.91 -3.40 -4.34
N LYS A 213 9.04 -2.80 -3.51
CA LYS A 213 9.31 -2.52 -2.08
C LYS A 213 8.98 -3.69 -1.15
N ALA A 214 8.05 -4.57 -1.53
CA ALA A 214 7.62 -5.69 -0.69
C ALA A 214 8.79 -6.65 -0.38
N PRO A 215 8.91 -7.17 0.86
CA PRO A 215 10.00 -8.02 1.29
C PRO A 215 9.76 -9.47 0.88
N TRP A 216 9.70 -9.68 -0.43
CA TRP A 216 9.64 -10.99 -1.02
C TRP A 216 10.77 -11.89 -0.51
N THR A 217 10.46 -13.14 -0.22
CA THR A 217 11.47 -14.13 0.14
C THR A 217 12.47 -14.31 -1.00
N GLN A 218 13.74 -14.59 -0.66
CA GLN A 218 14.76 -14.83 -1.68
C GLN A 218 14.32 -15.97 -2.60
N ASN A 219 14.50 -15.76 -3.91
CA ASN A 219 14.15 -16.70 -4.98
C ASN A 219 12.66 -16.92 -5.24
N ILE A 220 11.73 -16.14 -4.65
CA ILE A 220 10.33 -16.21 -5.07
C ILE A 220 10.22 -15.85 -6.56
N LYS A 221 9.45 -16.65 -7.31
CA LYS A 221 9.25 -16.49 -8.76
C LYS A 221 7.82 -16.19 -9.16
N GLU A 222 6.90 -16.45 -8.24
CA GLU A 222 5.46 -16.37 -8.46
C GLU A 222 4.81 -15.86 -7.18
N TRP A 223 3.76 -15.07 -7.33
CA TRP A 223 2.89 -14.68 -6.24
C TRP A 223 1.45 -14.95 -6.67
N HIS A 224 0.64 -15.54 -5.79
CA HIS A 224 -0.70 -16.05 -6.13
C HIS A 224 -1.66 -14.99 -6.69
N SER A 225 -1.36 -13.72 -6.45
CA SER A 225 -2.15 -12.58 -6.93
C SER A 225 -1.74 -12.11 -8.33
N ILE A 226 -0.60 -12.56 -8.86
CA ILE A 226 -0.14 -12.23 -10.21
C ILE A 226 -0.53 -13.36 -11.15
N LYS A 227 -1.55 -13.15 -11.98
CA LYS A 227 -2.09 -14.15 -12.93
C LYS A 227 -2.06 -13.61 -14.35
N GLU A 228 -2.08 -14.49 -15.34
CA GLU A 228 -2.01 -14.14 -16.77
C GLU A 228 -2.90 -12.95 -17.21
N GLY A 229 -4.12 -12.84 -16.68
CA GLY A 229 -5.04 -11.73 -16.97
C GLY A 229 -4.54 -10.34 -16.52
N ASN A 230 -3.63 -10.27 -15.56
CA ASN A 230 -3.10 -9.02 -15.01
C ASN A 230 -1.92 -8.45 -15.81
N LYS A 231 -1.39 -9.15 -16.82
CA LYS A 231 -0.25 -8.65 -17.60
C LYS A 231 -0.53 -7.32 -18.32
N ARG A 232 -1.81 -7.08 -18.67
CA ARG A 232 -2.26 -5.83 -19.28
C ARG A 232 -1.93 -4.62 -18.40
N PHE A 233 -2.08 -4.76 -17.09
CA PHE A 233 -1.77 -3.70 -16.12
C PHE A 233 -0.31 -3.23 -16.27
N PHE A 234 0.65 -4.15 -16.22
CA PHE A 234 2.07 -3.81 -16.31
C PHE A 234 2.46 -3.24 -17.68
N LYS A 235 1.87 -3.77 -18.76
CA LYS A 235 2.02 -3.21 -20.10
C LYS A 235 1.59 -1.74 -20.13
N LEU A 236 0.38 -1.46 -19.65
CA LEU A 236 -0.16 -0.09 -19.65
C LEU A 236 0.68 0.85 -18.78
N ILE A 237 1.19 0.39 -17.63
CA ILE A 237 2.12 1.17 -16.81
C ILE A 237 3.38 1.52 -17.60
N SER A 238 3.97 0.56 -18.29
CA SER A 238 5.19 0.78 -19.09
C SER A 238 4.99 1.80 -20.21
N GLU A 239 3.79 1.87 -20.79
CA GLU A 239 3.44 2.79 -21.86
C GLU A 239 3.15 4.21 -21.34
N ASN A 240 2.49 4.33 -20.18
CA ASN A 240 2.00 5.63 -19.69
C ASN A 240 3.01 6.38 -18.80
N ILE A 241 3.74 5.66 -17.94
CA ILE A 241 4.68 6.26 -16.99
C ILE A 241 6.09 5.65 -17.09
N GLY A 242 6.39 5.00 -18.21
CA GLY A 242 7.69 4.38 -18.50
C GLY A 242 8.89 5.35 -18.50
N HIS A 243 8.64 6.65 -18.71
CA HIS A 243 9.65 7.70 -18.65
C HIS A 243 10.28 7.84 -17.25
N CYS A 244 9.63 7.37 -16.18
CA CYS A 244 10.19 7.37 -14.84
C CYS A 244 11.24 6.25 -14.68
N PRO A 245 12.51 6.55 -14.33
CA PRO A 245 13.55 5.53 -14.10
C PRO A 245 13.16 4.42 -13.11
N THR A 246 12.39 4.76 -12.08
CA THR A 246 11.95 3.80 -11.06
C THR A 246 10.91 2.80 -11.58
N VAL A 247 10.19 3.12 -12.66
CA VAL A 247 9.31 2.15 -13.34
C VAL A 247 10.16 1.06 -14.01
N LEU A 248 11.22 1.45 -14.71
CA LEU A 248 12.20 0.50 -15.28
C LEU A 248 12.77 -0.41 -14.18
N TYR A 249 13.28 0.17 -13.10
CA TYR A 249 13.77 -0.60 -11.94
C TYR A 249 12.73 -1.60 -11.42
N SER A 250 11.51 -1.14 -11.19
CA SER A 250 10.47 -1.94 -10.54
C SER A 250 9.97 -3.07 -11.44
N LEU A 251 9.81 -2.82 -12.75
CA LEU A 251 9.42 -3.87 -13.70
C LEU A 251 10.53 -4.91 -13.86
N VAL A 252 11.80 -4.51 -13.93
CA VAL A 252 12.91 -5.47 -14.01
C VAL A 252 12.98 -6.32 -12.73
N LYS A 253 12.77 -5.71 -11.56
CA LYS A 253 12.71 -6.45 -10.29
C LYS A 253 11.52 -7.41 -10.22
N LEU A 254 10.35 -6.97 -10.68
CA LEU A 254 9.14 -7.78 -10.79
C LEU A 254 9.38 -9.03 -11.64
N LEU A 255 9.95 -8.87 -12.83
CA LEU A 255 10.21 -9.97 -13.78
C LEU A 255 11.28 -10.96 -13.29
N ASN A 256 12.19 -10.50 -12.43
CA ASN A 256 13.15 -11.37 -11.75
C ASN A 256 12.56 -12.10 -10.53
N GLY A 257 11.49 -11.56 -9.95
CA GLY A 257 10.83 -12.06 -8.74
C GLY A 257 9.43 -12.59 -9.03
N VAL A 258 8.45 -12.09 -8.27
CA VAL A 258 7.06 -12.57 -8.25
C VAL A 258 6.30 -12.52 -9.58
N GLY A 259 6.75 -11.71 -10.54
CA GLY A 259 6.14 -11.61 -11.88
C GLY A 259 6.88 -12.37 -12.96
N SER A 260 7.71 -13.36 -12.60
CA SER A 260 8.55 -14.04 -13.58
C SER A 260 7.80 -14.86 -14.63
N ILE A 261 6.52 -15.16 -14.38
CA ILE A 261 5.60 -15.73 -15.38
C ILE A 261 5.48 -14.84 -16.62
N TYR A 262 5.67 -13.53 -16.48
CA TYR A 262 5.59 -12.58 -17.59
C TYR A 262 6.93 -12.37 -18.30
N LEU A 263 7.95 -13.18 -18.07
CA LEU A 263 9.29 -12.92 -18.60
C LEU A 263 9.27 -12.57 -20.10
N LYS A 264 8.56 -13.34 -20.93
CA LYS A 264 8.49 -13.10 -22.37
C LYS A 264 7.75 -11.81 -22.74
N ASP A 265 6.58 -11.56 -22.16
CA ASP A 265 5.81 -10.34 -22.41
C ASP A 265 6.53 -9.10 -21.84
N GLY A 266 7.16 -9.25 -20.68
CA GLY A 266 7.84 -8.21 -19.94
C GLY A 266 9.04 -7.61 -20.65
N LEU A 267 9.76 -8.42 -21.44
CA LEU A 267 10.85 -7.92 -22.28
C LEU A 267 10.37 -6.86 -23.27
N SER A 268 9.18 -7.03 -23.84
CA SER A 268 8.58 -6.03 -24.73
C SER A 268 8.28 -4.71 -24.00
N TRP A 269 7.85 -4.77 -22.73
CA TRP A 269 7.59 -3.58 -21.91
C TRP A 269 8.89 -2.81 -21.64
N ILE A 270 9.96 -3.54 -21.26
CA ILE A 270 11.27 -2.93 -21.01
C ILE A 270 11.84 -2.32 -22.29
N SER A 271 11.80 -3.06 -23.41
CA SER A 271 12.27 -2.54 -24.70
C SER A 271 11.52 -1.26 -25.09
N ASN A 272 10.18 -1.26 -24.97
CA ASN A 272 9.35 -0.11 -25.27
C ASN A 272 9.66 1.11 -24.37
N ILE A 273 9.95 0.88 -23.09
CA ILE A 273 10.40 1.95 -22.18
C ILE A 273 11.69 2.58 -22.71
N LEU A 274 12.69 1.76 -23.03
CA LEU A 274 14.01 2.26 -23.42
C LEU A 274 14.01 2.94 -24.78
N GLU A 275 13.22 2.42 -25.73
CA GLU A 275 13.11 2.98 -27.08
C GLU A 275 12.41 4.34 -27.09
N ASN A 276 11.38 4.54 -26.24
CA ASN A 276 10.61 5.78 -26.22
C ASN A 276 11.13 6.84 -25.25
N ASN A 277 12.15 6.54 -24.43
CA ASN A 277 12.61 7.42 -23.36
C ASN A 277 14.14 7.52 -23.33
N GLU A 278 14.73 8.15 -24.35
CA GLU A 278 16.19 8.29 -24.49
C GLU A 278 16.88 8.92 -23.27
N ASN A 279 16.17 9.81 -22.55
CA ASN A 279 16.66 10.49 -21.34
C ASN A 279 17.06 9.49 -20.22
N LEU A 280 16.49 8.29 -20.20
CA LEU A 280 16.85 7.24 -19.24
C LEU A 280 18.32 6.82 -19.31
N LEU A 281 19.02 7.11 -20.42
CA LEU A 281 20.46 6.89 -20.51
C LEU A 281 21.26 7.82 -19.61
N THR A 282 20.79 9.04 -19.39
CA THR A 282 21.47 10.07 -18.58
C THR A 282 20.87 10.22 -17.18
N ASP A 283 19.63 9.79 -16.98
CA ASP A 283 18.94 9.91 -15.69
C ASP A 283 19.61 9.10 -14.58
N GLU A 284 19.38 9.57 -13.34
CA GLU A 284 19.76 8.87 -12.13
C GLU A 284 18.84 7.65 -11.90
N LEU A 285 19.38 6.47 -12.18
CA LEU A 285 18.69 5.20 -11.93
C LEU A 285 18.77 4.81 -10.44
N ASP A 286 17.83 3.99 -10.00
CA ASP A 286 18.00 3.23 -8.77
C ASP A 286 19.26 2.35 -8.86
N SER A 287 20.08 2.31 -7.81
CA SER A 287 21.46 1.79 -7.83
C SER A 287 21.61 0.39 -8.46
N ASP A 288 20.63 -0.47 -8.21
CA ASP A 288 20.70 -1.88 -8.60
C ASP A 288 20.01 -2.15 -9.95
N THR A 289 19.56 -1.12 -10.68
CA THR A 289 18.79 -1.29 -11.93
C THR A 289 19.56 -2.12 -12.94
N ILE A 290 20.81 -1.74 -13.24
CA ILE A 290 21.65 -2.47 -14.21
C ILE A 290 21.92 -3.90 -13.75
N PHE A 291 22.17 -4.09 -12.45
CA PHE A 291 22.37 -5.42 -11.87
C PHE A 291 21.14 -6.33 -12.07
N TYR A 292 19.94 -5.84 -11.80
CA TYR A 292 18.72 -6.61 -12.05
C TYR A 292 18.48 -6.85 -13.55
N MET A 293 18.82 -5.89 -14.41
CA MET A 293 18.75 -6.09 -15.87
C MET A 293 19.69 -7.19 -16.34
N GLU A 294 20.90 -7.29 -15.76
CA GLU A 294 21.83 -8.39 -16.04
C GLU A 294 21.25 -9.75 -15.67
N ILE A 295 20.62 -9.86 -14.49
CA ILE A 295 19.97 -11.11 -14.08
C ILE A 295 18.84 -11.47 -15.05
N LEU A 296 18.02 -10.48 -15.42
CA LEU A 296 16.87 -10.66 -16.31
C LEU A 296 17.31 -11.12 -17.70
N MET A 297 18.26 -10.40 -18.31
CA MET A 297 18.74 -10.68 -19.66
C MET A 297 19.46 -12.02 -19.74
N ARG A 298 20.28 -12.36 -18.74
CA ARG A 298 20.90 -13.70 -18.66
C ARG A 298 19.84 -14.80 -18.67
N LYS A 299 18.80 -14.67 -17.84
CA LYS A 299 17.70 -15.64 -17.77
C LYS A 299 16.95 -15.72 -19.11
N TYR A 300 16.58 -14.57 -19.68
CA TYR A 300 15.84 -14.50 -20.92
C TYR A 300 16.60 -15.12 -22.10
N ILE A 301 17.86 -14.74 -22.29
CA ILE A 301 18.69 -15.24 -23.39
C ILE A 301 18.93 -16.74 -23.24
N PHE A 302 19.18 -17.23 -22.03
CA PHE A 302 19.34 -18.66 -21.79
C PHE A 302 18.05 -19.45 -22.10
N MET A 303 16.89 -18.96 -21.66
CA MET A 303 15.61 -19.67 -21.85
C MET A 303 15.10 -19.61 -23.29
N TYR A 304 15.33 -18.50 -24.01
CA TYR A 304 14.73 -18.23 -25.31
C TYR A 304 15.75 -18.11 -26.45
N HIS A 305 16.98 -18.59 -26.26
CA HIS A 305 18.09 -18.46 -27.23
C HIS A 305 17.68 -18.77 -28.68
N ASP A 306 17.07 -19.94 -28.90
CA ASP A 306 16.70 -20.38 -30.26
C ASP A 306 15.54 -19.57 -30.84
N GLU A 307 14.59 -19.15 -30.00
CA GLU A 307 13.47 -18.30 -30.41
C GLU A 307 13.94 -16.90 -30.78
N ILE A 308 14.89 -16.33 -30.02
CA ILE A 308 15.51 -15.03 -30.27
C ILE A 308 16.19 -15.05 -31.63
N LYS A 309 16.97 -16.09 -31.95
CA LYS A 309 17.66 -16.19 -33.25
C LYS A 309 16.71 -16.30 -34.45
N LYS A 310 15.54 -16.90 -34.26
CA LYS A 310 14.55 -17.14 -35.32
C LYS A 310 13.52 -16.01 -35.46
N THR A 311 13.30 -15.23 -34.40
CA THR A 311 12.21 -14.24 -34.34
C THR A 311 12.77 -12.82 -34.33
N MET A 312 12.62 -12.12 -35.46
CA MET A 312 13.14 -10.74 -35.64
C MET A 312 12.70 -9.80 -34.52
N LYS A 313 11.43 -9.88 -34.10
CA LYS A 313 10.90 -9.07 -32.99
C LYS A 313 11.64 -9.31 -31.67
N LEU A 314 11.78 -10.57 -31.24
CA LEU A 314 12.45 -10.92 -29.99
C LEU A 314 13.94 -10.55 -30.03
N LYS A 315 14.59 -10.70 -31.18
CA LYS A 315 15.98 -10.24 -31.39
C LYS A 315 16.10 -8.73 -31.23
N SER A 316 15.21 -7.96 -31.86
CA SER A 316 15.20 -6.50 -31.77
C SER A 316 15.01 -6.02 -30.33
N GLU A 317 14.00 -6.55 -29.63
CA GLU A 317 13.72 -6.17 -28.23
C GLU A 317 14.90 -6.49 -27.30
N ALA A 318 15.53 -7.67 -27.48
CA ALA A 318 16.72 -8.02 -26.71
C ALA A 318 17.91 -7.10 -27.01
N LEU A 319 18.13 -6.73 -28.27
CA LEU A 319 19.24 -5.84 -28.66
C LEU A 319 19.08 -4.44 -28.08
N ILE A 320 17.87 -3.86 -28.10
CA ILE A 320 17.58 -2.54 -27.50
C ILE A 320 18.03 -2.51 -26.04
N ILE A 321 17.68 -3.55 -25.29
CA ILE A 321 18.00 -3.65 -23.86
C ILE A 321 19.50 -3.84 -23.64
N LEU A 322 20.14 -4.73 -24.40
CA LEU A 322 21.58 -4.97 -24.30
C LEU A 322 22.39 -3.73 -24.66
N GLU A 323 22.01 -2.98 -25.69
CA GLU A 323 22.66 -1.74 -26.09
C GLU A 323 22.54 -0.66 -25.01
N TYR A 324 21.37 -0.51 -24.41
CA TYR A 324 21.18 0.38 -23.26
C TYR A 324 22.12 0.00 -22.11
N MET A 325 22.18 -1.28 -21.75
CA MET A 325 23.06 -1.77 -20.69
C MET A 325 24.55 -1.54 -20.99
N ILE A 326 24.98 -1.75 -22.25
CA ILE A 326 26.36 -1.47 -22.70
C ILE A 326 26.67 0.02 -22.53
N LYS A 327 25.78 0.92 -22.96
CA LYS A 327 25.93 2.38 -22.79
C LYS A 327 26.02 2.79 -21.31
N ARG A 328 25.39 2.02 -20.41
CA ARG A 328 25.46 2.18 -18.95
C ARG A 328 26.61 1.40 -18.29
N GLY A 329 27.50 0.79 -19.07
CA GLY A 329 28.75 0.19 -18.58
C GLY A 329 28.70 -1.32 -18.26
N SER A 330 27.64 -2.05 -18.65
CA SER A 330 27.56 -3.49 -18.44
C SER A 330 28.45 -4.26 -19.42
N ALA A 331 29.53 -4.87 -18.92
CA ALA A 331 30.39 -5.75 -19.72
C ALA A 331 29.69 -7.06 -20.12
N SER A 332 28.84 -7.61 -19.23
CA SER A 332 28.07 -8.83 -19.49
C SER A 332 27.14 -8.68 -20.70
N ALA A 333 26.52 -7.51 -20.86
CA ALA A 333 25.63 -7.22 -21.97
C ALA A 333 26.34 -7.29 -23.33
N TYR A 334 27.61 -6.86 -23.40
CA TYR A 334 28.41 -6.99 -24.63
C TYR A 334 28.56 -8.47 -25.03
N MET A 335 28.93 -9.34 -24.08
CA MET A 335 29.08 -10.77 -24.35
C MET A 335 27.79 -11.42 -24.86
N TRP A 336 26.65 -11.09 -24.24
CA TRP A 336 25.37 -11.67 -24.65
C TRP A 336 24.88 -11.16 -26.00
N ARG A 337 25.20 -9.91 -26.35
CA ARG A 337 24.90 -9.35 -27.68
C ARG A 337 25.56 -10.20 -28.77
N GLU A 338 26.82 -10.54 -28.60
CA GLU A 338 27.57 -11.38 -29.54
C GLU A 338 27.04 -12.83 -29.60
N MET A 339 26.38 -13.33 -28.55
CA MET A 339 25.78 -14.69 -28.56
C MET A 339 24.48 -14.77 -29.37
N ILE A 340 23.71 -13.67 -29.44
CA ILE A 340 22.42 -13.62 -30.13
C ILE A 340 22.51 -13.03 -31.55
N TYR A 341 23.64 -12.41 -31.90
CA TYR A 341 23.99 -12.16 -33.30
C TYR A 341 24.04 -13.47 -34.08
#